data_AF-A0A936U4H5-F1
#
_entry.id   AF-A0A936U4H5-F1
#
_cell.length_a   1.000
_cell.length_b   1.000
_cell.length_c   1.000
_cell.angle_alpha   90.00
_cell.angle_beta   90.00
_cell.angle_gamma   90.00
#
_symmetry.space_group_name_H-M   'P 1'
#
loop_
_entity.id
_entity.type
_entity.pdbx_description
1 polymer ?
#
loop_
_entity_poly.entity_id
_entity_poly.type
_entity_poly.pdbx_seq_one_letter_code
_entity_poly.pdbx_strand_id
1 'polypeptide(L)'
;MSDPAEVTLHTLQNGVQVWISENHEEPRVAARIAVRAGAAFDPPEFGGVAHALEHMLANKGSRRLGVLDARAEAPHLARARALARERPWGIPPSVSASLPFCERRSAPPPATPCPTSSSRPSPPWAPGA
;
A
#
# COMPACT_ATOMS: atom_id res chain seq x y z
N MET A 1 31.68 13.23 -9.76
CA MET A 1 31.57 12.01 -8.94
C MET A 1 30.49 11.19 -9.61
N SER A 2 30.87 10.16 -10.37
CA SER A 2 29.95 9.43 -11.26
C SER A 2 29.16 8.42 -10.44
N ASP A 3 27.83 8.44 -10.54
CA ASP A 3 26.99 7.42 -9.93
C ASP A 3 27.33 6.04 -10.51
N PRO A 4 27.66 5.03 -9.69
CA PRO A 4 28.05 3.70 -10.17
C PRO A 4 26.88 2.91 -10.76
N ALA A 5 25.64 3.35 -10.51
CA ALA A 5 24.45 2.87 -11.17
C ALA A 5 24.09 3.86 -12.28
N GLU A 6 24.29 3.49 -13.54
CA GLU A 6 23.87 4.28 -14.69
C GLU A 6 22.34 4.21 -14.78
N VAL A 7 21.66 5.12 -14.05
CA VAL A 7 20.20 5.16 -13.97
C VAL A 7 19.64 6.09 -15.04
N THR A 8 18.81 5.55 -15.92
CA THR A 8 18.03 6.32 -16.89
C THR A 8 16.61 6.55 -16.39
N LEU A 9 16.12 7.78 -16.57
CA LEU A 9 14.77 8.20 -16.18
C LEU A 9 13.93 8.50 -17.42
N HIS A 10 12.81 7.79 -17.55
CA HIS A 10 11.86 8.00 -18.63
C HIS A 10 10.48 8.33 -18.07
N THR A 11 9.89 9.44 -18.50
CA THR A 11 8.51 9.80 -18.18
C THR A 11 7.62 9.43 -19.35
N LEU A 12 6.69 8.52 -19.13
CA LEU A 12 5.70 8.11 -20.12
C LEU A 12 4.63 9.21 -20.32
N GLN A 13 3.91 9.14 -21.44
CA GLN A 13 2.84 10.10 -21.77
C GLN A 13 1.70 10.14 -20.73
N ASN A 14 1.49 9.04 -20.02
CA ASN A 14 0.51 8.93 -18.92
C ASN A 14 1.04 9.46 -17.57
N GLY A 15 2.27 10.02 -17.53
CA GLY A 15 2.88 10.58 -16.32
C GLY A 15 3.57 9.56 -15.41
N VAL A 16 3.65 8.29 -15.80
CA VAL A 16 4.41 7.27 -15.06
C VAL A 16 5.90 7.48 -15.29
N GLN A 17 6.66 7.47 -14.19
CA GLN A 17 8.12 7.55 -14.23
C GLN A 17 8.71 6.14 -14.17
N VAL A 18 9.57 5.83 -15.12
CA VAL A 18 10.26 4.55 -15.24
C VAL A 18 11.75 4.81 -15.01
N TRP A 19 12.30 4.08 -14.04
CA TRP A 19 13.70 4.16 -13.63
C TRP A 19 14.35 2.85 -14.05
N ILE A 20 15.36 2.92 -14.91
CA ILE A 20 16.05 1.74 -15.42
C ILE A 20 17.51 1.86 -15.03
N SER A 21 18.03 0.84 -14.36
CA SER A 21 19.44 0.69 -14.07
C SER A 21 19.88 -0.63 -14.67
N GLU A 22 20.82 -0.58 -15.60
CA GLU A 22 21.38 -1.78 -16.22
C GLU A 22 22.57 -2.26 -15.38
N ASN A 23 22.56 -3.54 -15.00
CA ASN A 23 23.70 -4.21 -14.39
C ASN A 23 23.88 -5.55 -15.09
N HIS A 24 25.05 -5.76 -15.71
CA HIS A 24 25.38 -6.97 -16.48
C HIS A 24 26.21 -7.99 -15.68
N GLU A 25 26.46 -7.75 -14.39
CA GLU A 25 27.19 -8.67 -13.50
C GLU A 25 26.42 -9.98 -13.27
N GLU A 26 25.09 -9.92 -13.22
CA GLU A 26 24.22 -11.09 -13.06
C GLU A 26 23.04 -11.05 -14.06
N PRO A 27 22.63 -12.20 -14.65
CA PRO A 27 21.51 -12.26 -15.60
C PRO A 27 20.15 -12.25 -14.86
N ARG A 28 19.92 -11.26 -14.00
CA ARG A 28 18.69 -11.10 -13.22
C ARG A 28 17.96 -9.83 -13.64
N VAL A 29 16.64 -9.95 -13.80
CA VAL A 29 15.76 -8.81 -14.02
C VAL A 29 14.85 -8.67 -12.81
N ALA A 30 14.86 -7.50 -12.16
CA ALA A 30 13.96 -7.17 -11.07
C ALA A 30 13.13 -5.94 -11.44
N ALA A 31 11.81 -6.08 -11.44
CA ALA A 31 10.89 -4.97 -11.64
C ALA A 31 10.19 -4.65 -10.33
N ARG A 32 10.10 -3.36 -9.99
CA ARG A 32 9.34 -2.86 -8.83
C ARG A 32 8.43 -1.73 -9.29
N ILE A 33 7.19 -1.77 -8.82
CA ILE A 33 6.21 -0.72 -9.10
C ILE A 33 5.93 -0.03 -7.77
N ALA A 34 6.28 1.25 -7.67
CA ALA A 34 5.96 2.08 -6.53
C ALA A 34 4.72 2.92 -6.82
N VAL A 35 3.70 2.81 -5.98
CA VAL A 35 2.48 3.62 -6.05
C VAL A 35 2.49 4.59 -4.88
N ARG A 36 2.18 5.86 -5.13
CA ARG A 36 2.04 6.88 -4.07
C ARG A 36 0.70 6.72 -3.34
N ALA A 37 0.54 5.60 -2.65
CA ALA A 37 -0.62 5.25 -1.83
C ALA A 37 -0.17 4.32 -0.69
N GLY A 38 -0.94 4.26 0.39
CA GLY A 38 -0.61 3.43 1.56
C GLY A 38 -1.54 3.71 2.73
N ALA A 39 -1.36 2.99 3.84
CA ALA A 39 -2.26 3.07 5.00
C ALA A 39 -2.38 4.47 5.61
N ALA A 40 -1.41 5.35 5.36
CA ALA A 40 -1.45 6.75 5.79
C ALA A 40 -2.54 7.57 5.06
N PHE A 41 -3.01 7.11 3.90
CA PHE A 41 -4.07 7.73 3.10
C PHE A 41 -5.42 7.01 3.25
N ASP A 42 -5.51 6.00 4.14
CA ASP A 42 -6.77 5.31 4.40
C ASP A 42 -7.72 6.25 5.20
N PRO A 43 -9.01 6.30 4.86
CA PRO A 43 -9.99 7.06 5.62
C PRO A 43 -10.10 6.52 7.06
N PRO A 44 -10.37 7.38 8.05
CA PRO A 44 -10.36 6.98 9.46
C PRO A 44 -11.42 5.92 9.78
N GLU A 45 -12.49 5.84 8.98
CA GLU A 45 -13.56 4.86 9.13
C GLU A 45 -13.17 3.46 8.63
N PHE A 46 -12.17 3.36 7.73
CA PHE A 46 -11.74 2.10 7.12
C PHE A 46 -10.21 2.02 7.06
N GLY A 47 -9.60 1.75 8.21
CA GLY A 47 -8.16 1.47 8.28
C GLY A 47 -7.80 0.11 7.69
N GLY A 48 -6.68 0.04 6.95
CA GLY A 48 -6.14 -1.21 6.42
C GLY A 48 -6.60 -1.56 5.00
N VAL A 49 -7.25 -0.62 4.30
CA VAL A 49 -7.68 -0.81 2.90
C VAL A 49 -6.47 -0.96 1.99
N ALA A 50 -5.40 -0.19 2.21
CA ALA A 50 -4.17 -0.34 1.46
C ALA A 50 -3.55 -1.75 1.59
N HIS A 51 -3.59 -2.32 2.79
CA HIS A 51 -3.10 -3.67 3.04
C HIS A 51 -4.03 -4.73 2.43
N ALA A 52 -5.35 -4.56 2.58
CA ALA A 52 -6.31 -5.44 1.93
C ALA A 52 -6.15 -5.45 0.41
N LEU A 53 -5.87 -4.29 -0.19
CA LEU A 53 -5.61 -4.16 -1.62
C LEU A 53 -4.34 -4.92 -2.05
N GLU A 54 -3.26 -4.84 -1.28
CA GLU A 54 -2.04 -5.63 -1.52
C GLU A 54 -2.35 -7.13 -1.59
N HIS A 55 -3.11 -7.66 -0.61
CA HIS A 55 -3.54 -9.06 -0.61
C HIS A 55 -4.38 -9.41 -1.84
N MET A 56 -5.26 -8.52 -2.28
CA MET A 56 -6.08 -8.80 -3.46
C MET A 56 -5.25 -8.79 -4.74
N LEU A 57 -4.39 -7.79 -4.92
CA LEU A 57 -3.54 -7.65 -6.10
C LEU A 57 -2.52 -8.79 -6.22
N ALA A 58 -1.90 -9.17 -5.10
CA ALA A 58 -0.84 -10.18 -5.09
C ALA A 58 -1.38 -11.62 -5.03
N ASN A 59 -2.41 -11.90 -4.22
CA ASN A 59 -2.83 -13.28 -3.95
C ASN A 59 -4.06 -13.73 -4.74
N LYS A 60 -4.96 -12.81 -5.14
CA LYS A 60 -6.16 -13.15 -5.93
C LYS A 60 -5.97 -12.98 -7.43
N GLY A 61 -4.95 -12.23 -7.84
CA GLY A 61 -4.59 -12.05 -9.23
C GLY A 61 -5.51 -11.10 -10.00
N SER A 62 -5.44 -11.16 -11.32
CA SER A 62 -6.17 -10.33 -12.26
C SER A 62 -7.14 -11.14 -13.12
N ARG A 63 -7.94 -10.46 -13.94
CA ARG A 63 -8.86 -11.12 -14.90
C ARG A 63 -8.13 -12.06 -15.87
N ARG A 64 -6.84 -11.85 -16.13
CA ARG A 64 -6.02 -12.65 -17.04
C ARG A 64 -5.16 -13.69 -16.32
N LEU A 65 -4.92 -13.52 -15.02
CA LEU A 65 -3.99 -14.33 -14.22
C LEU A 65 -4.63 -14.60 -12.86
N GLY A 66 -5.05 -15.85 -12.59
CA GLY A 66 -5.57 -16.24 -11.27
C GLY A 66 -6.72 -17.23 -11.34
N VAL A 67 -7.69 -16.98 -12.23
CA VAL A 67 -8.86 -17.86 -12.41
C VAL A 67 -8.66 -18.75 -13.62
N LEU A 68 -8.70 -20.07 -13.42
CA LEU A 68 -8.55 -21.06 -14.49
C LEU A 68 -9.76 -21.06 -15.44
N ASP A 69 -10.98 -21.02 -14.90
CA ASP A 69 -12.22 -20.91 -15.68
C ASP A 69 -13.23 -20.00 -14.95
N ALA A 70 -13.38 -18.79 -15.48
CA ALA A 70 -14.28 -17.78 -14.91
C ALA A 70 -15.75 -18.17 -15.01
N ARG A 71 -16.15 -19.00 -16.00
CA ARG A 71 -17.54 -19.43 -16.14
C ARG A 71 -17.89 -20.49 -15.10
N ALA A 72 -16.99 -21.44 -14.87
CA ALA A 72 -17.16 -22.46 -13.85
C ALA A 72 -17.14 -21.87 -12.44
N GLU A 73 -16.32 -20.83 -12.18
CA GLU A 73 -16.22 -20.19 -10.86
C GLU A 73 -17.42 -19.27 -10.53
N ALA A 74 -18.03 -18.63 -11.54
CA ALA A 74 -19.12 -17.67 -11.37
C ALA A 74 -20.27 -18.14 -10.44
N PRO A 75 -20.84 -19.36 -10.57
CA PRO A 75 -21.89 -19.82 -9.66
C PRO A 75 -21.40 -19.97 -8.21
N HIS A 76 -20.14 -20.34 -8.00
CA HIS A 76 -19.55 -20.46 -6.66
C HIS A 76 -19.37 -19.09 -6.01
N LEU A 77 -18.89 -18.10 -6.77
CA LEU A 77 -18.79 -16.71 -6.28
C LEU A 77 -20.17 -16.10 -5.99
N ALA A 78 -21.18 -16.41 -6.81
CA ALA A 78 -22.56 -15.98 -6.56
C ALA A 78 -23.10 -16.56 -5.25
N ARG A 79 -22.88 -17.86 -5.00
CA ARG A 79 -23.26 -18.53 -3.76
C ARG A 79 -22.51 -17.96 -2.54
N ALA A 80 -21.20 -17.73 -2.66
CA ALA A 80 -20.41 -17.15 -1.58
C ALA A 80 -20.89 -15.73 -1.20
N ARG A 81 -21.22 -14.91 -2.20
CA ARG A 81 -21.79 -13.57 -1.99
C ARG A 81 -23.20 -13.61 -1.41
N ALA A 82 -24.02 -14.60 -1.76
CA ALA A 82 -25.33 -14.81 -1.13
C ALA A 82 -25.16 -15.16 0.35
N LEU A 83 -24.31 -16.15 0.67
CA LEU A 83 -24.02 -16.54 2.04
C LEU A 83 -23.41 -15.41 2.87
N ALA A 84 -22.51 -14.60 2.31
CA ALA A 84 -21.93 -13.46 3.02
C ALA A 84 -22.96 -12.37 3.36
N ARG A 85 -24.03 -12.25 2.58
CA ARG A 85 -25.16 -11.34 2.88
C ARG A 85 -26.05 -11.90 3.98
N GLU A 86 -26.28 -13.21 3.97
CA GLU A 86 -27.07 -13.89 5.00
C GLU A 86 -26.32 -14.00 6.33
N ARG A 87 -25.00 -14.16 6.28
CA ARG A 87 -24.12 -14.38 7.42
C ARG A 87 -22.91 -13.45 7.32
N PRO A 88 -23.06 -12.15 7.63
CA PRO A 88 -21.96 -11.22 7.61
C PRO A 88 -20.87 -11.69 8.58
N TRP A 89 -19.67 -11.92 8.07
CA TRP A 89 -18.51 -12.24 8.89
C TRP A 89 -18.03 -10.96 9.55
N GLY A 90 -18.16 -10.91 10.87
CA GLY A 90 -17.74 -9.79 11.70
C GLY A 90 -17.64 -10.27 13.15
N ILE A 91 -16.78 -9.61 13.90
CA ILE A 91 -16.68 -9.82 15.34
C ILE A 91 -18.05 -9.43 15.93
N PRO A 92 -18.73 -10.29 16.71
CA PRO A 92 -19.99 -9.90 17.33
C PRO A 92 -19.75 -8.64 18.18
N PRO A 93 -20.73 -7.73 18.29
CA PRO A 93 -20.55 -6.47 19.03
C PRO A 93 -20.08 -6.70 20.48
N SER A 94 -20.39 -7.87 21.06
CA SER A 94 -19.92 -8.31 22.39
C SER A 94 -18.41 -8.52 22.51
N VAL A 95 -17.71 -8.81 21.40
CA VAL A 95 -16.26 -9.04 21.36
C VAL A 95 -15.53 -7.81 20.79
N SER A 96 -16.18 -6.97 19.99
CA SER A 96 -15.62 -5.69 19.53
C SER A 96 -15.34 -4.73 20.68
N ALA A 97 -16.15 -4.75 21.74
CA ALA A 97 -16.01 -3.88 22.90
C ALA A 97 -14.82 -4.26 23.82
N SER A 98 -14.26 -5.46 23.69
CA SER A 98 -13.18 -5.97 24.55
C SER A 98 -11.80 -5.96 23.87
N LEU A 99 -11.71 -5.52 22.62
CA LEU A 99 -10.44 -5.44 21.91
C LEU A 99 -9.70 -4.12 22.24
N PRO A 100 -8.51 -4.17 22.84
CA PRO A 100 -7.81 -3.01 23.39
C PRO A 100 -7.22 -2.05 22.32
N PHE A 101 -7.55 -2.23 21.03
CA PHE A 101 -6.91 -1.52 19.92
C PHE A 101 -7.79 -0.43 19.29
N CYS A 102 -9.11 -0.43 19.51
CA CYS A 102 -10.01 0.52 18.81
C CYS A 102 -10.11 1.90 19.47
N GLU A 103 -9.57 2.09 20.68
CA GLU A 103 -9.81 3.30 21.49
C GLU A 103 -8.68 4.33 21.46
N ARG A 104 -7.66 4.15 20.61
CA ARG A 104 -6.47 5.04 20.58
C ARG A 104 -6.18 5.70 19.22
N ARG A 105 -7.19 5.90 18.36
CA ARG A 105 -7.09 6.77 17.17
C ARG A 105 -8.26 7.73 16.97
N SER A 106 -9.25 7.74 17.87
CA SER A 106 -10.38 8.69 17.79
C SER A 106 -10.15 10.01 18.53
N ALA A 107 -9.05 10.13 19.29
CA ALA A 107 -8.65 11.40 19.87
C ALA A 107 -7.53 12.01 19.01
N PRO A 108 -7.68 13.24 18.48
CA PRO A 108 -6.53 13.96 17.97
C PRO A 108 -5.47 14.03 19.10
N PRO A 109 -4.17 13.84 18.80
CA PRO A 109 -3.15 14.03 19.83
C PRO A 109 -3.33 15.43 20.43
N PRO A 110 -3.15 15.62 21.76
CA PRO A 110 -3.09 16.97 22.31
C PRO A 110 -2.08 17.73 21.48
N ALA A 111 -2.46 18.93 21.04
CA ALA A 111 -1.60 19.81 20.28
C ALA A 111 -0.39 20.21 21.13
N THR A 112 0.59 19.33 21.24
CA THR A 112 1.94 19.73 21.56
C THR A 112 2.39 20.60 20.39
N PRO A 113 2.72 21.88 20.62
CA PRO A 113 3.22 22.72 19.55
C PRO A 113 4.45 22.03 18.96
N CYS A 114 4.39 21.77 17.66
CA CYS A 114 5.55 21.32 16.90
C CYS A 114 6.64 22.38 17.14
N PRO A 115 7.84 22.02 17.63
CA PRO A 115 8.88 23.01 17.84
C PRO A 115 9.12 23.72 16.51
N THR A 116 8.93 25.04 16.53
CA THR A 116 9.15 25.93 15.41
C THR A 116 10.52 25.66 14.79
N SER A 117 10.58 25.73 13.47
CA SER A 117 11.63 25.26 12.57
C SER A 117 13.00 25.97 12.67
N SER A 118 13.37 26.53 13.82
CA SER A 118 14.59 27.33 13.98
C SER A 118 15.73 26.68 14.75
N SER A 119 15.61 25.41 15.18
CA SER A 119 16.66 24.75 15.99
C SER A 119 17.04 23.34 15.55
N ARG A 120 16.71 22.91 14.32
CA ARG A 120 17.32 21.69 13.78
C ARG A 120 18.73 21.99 13.28
N PRO A 121 19.78 21.32 13.81
CA PRO A 121 21.10 21.39 13.21
C PRO A 121 21.03 20.81 11.79
N SER A 122 21.61 21.52 10.83
CA SER A 122 21.66 21.12 9.43
C SER A 122 22.35 19.76 9.29
N PRO A 123 21.82 18.84 8.47
CA PRO A 123 22.49 17.56 8.22
C PRO A 123 23.81 17.77 7.45
N PRO A 124 24.82 16.91 7.66
CA PRO A 124 26.20 17.10 7.19
C PRO A 124 26.38 17.00 5.66
N TRP A 125 25.30 16.91 4.89
CA TRP A 125 25.32 16.75 3.44
C TRP A 125 24.64 17.91 2.68
N ALA A 126 24.16 18.95 3.37
CA ALA A 126 23.59 20.11 2.71
C ALA A 126 24.70 20.95 2.02
N PRO A 127 24.57 21.28 0.72
CA PRO A 127 25.59 22.04 0.01
C PRO A 127 25.50 23.53 0.35
N GLY A 128 26.56 24.10 0.93
CA GLY A 128 26.69 25.55 1.16
C GLY A 128 27.02 25.99 2.59
N ALA A 129 27.83 25.23 3.32
CA ALA A 129 28.56 25.71 4.50
C ALA A 129 30.07 25.73 4.20
#